data_AF-Q2J871-F1
#
_entry.id   AF-Q2J871-F1
#
_cell.length_a   1.000
_cell.length_b   1.000
_cell.length_c   1.000
_cell.angle_alpha   90.00
_cell.angle_beta   90.00
_cell.angle_gamma   90.00
#
_symmetry.space_group_name_H-M   'P 1'
#
loop_
_entity.id
_entity.type
_entity.pdbx_description
1 polymer ?
#
loop_
_entity_poly.entity_id
_entity_poly.type
_entity_poly.pdbx_seq_one_letter_code
_entity_poly.pdbx_strand_id
1 'polypeptide(L)'
;MRIEGATVRRSPARGLARGLARGPARGPARGPARGLARGPCPVLRIGVARRQMIVRVVEVKMSEETGPPGDVPDETPGGLPARRRRDRSSSVPSDVTSWVDDSADRSRPGPAGEVYDWYTRGMALLGHGDANAAVQLLAHAVAAEPASPSVREALARAQFTAGQYGAARETFAWIVDRHPTDDYAQFGLGLSARKIGDLRAAVEHLALAVAMRPDIRHYGVALRGARAALARA
;
A
#
# COMPACT_ATOMS: atom_id res chain seq x y z
N MET A 1 8.73 28.79 -68.28
CA MET A 1 9.30 30.16 -68.18
C MET A 1 10.06 30.22 -66.85
N ARG A 2 11.37 30.54 -66.90
CA ARG A 2 12.33 30.57 -65.78
C ARG A 2 12.07 31.75 -64.84
N ILE A 3 12.43 31.59 -63.55
CA ILE A 3 13.35 32.43 -62.72
C ILE A 3 13.41 31.82 -61.29
N GLU A 4 14.53 31.24 -60.85
CA GLU A 4 15.55 31.81 -59.91
C GLU A 4 14.95 32.33 -58.59
N GLY A 5 15.41 32.04 -57.36
CA GLY A 5 16.66 31.55 -56.80
C GLY A 5 16.87 32.32 -55.48
N ALA A 6 17.24 31.67 -54.34
CA ALA A 6 17.87 32.35 -53.19
C ALA A 6 18.29 31.36 -52.09
N THR A 7 19.59 31.14 -52.00
CA THR A 7 20.34 30.49 -50.91
C THR A 7 21.08 31.58 -50.13
N VAL A 8 20.79 31.82 -48.84
CA VAL A 8 21.70 32.50 -47.88
C VAL A 8 21.37 31.98 -46.47
N ARG A 9 22.19 31.12 -45.84
CA ARG A 9 23.46 31.30 -45.10
C ARG A 9 23.29 31.76 -43.63
N ARG A 10 23.95 31.00 -42.76
CA ARG A 10 24.04 31.02 -41.29
C ARG A 10 24.55 32.35 -40.70
N SER A 11 24.16 32.64 -39.44
CA SER A 11 25.08 33.06 -38.34
C SER A 11 24.35 33.19 -36.99
N PRO A 12 24.83 32.53 -35.91
CA PRO A 12 24.59 32.97 -34.54
C PRO A 12 25.77 33.84 -34.05
N ALA A 13 25.46 35.06 -33.60
CA ALA A 13 26.42 35.99 -33.03
C ALA A 13 26.83 35.56 -31.60
N ARG A 14 28.14 35.55 -31.37
CA ARG A 14 28.83 35.45 -30.08
C ARG A 14 28.67 36.76 -29.30
N GLY A 15 28.41 36.68 -28.00
CA GLY A 15 28.54 37.77 -27.05
C GLY A 15 29.34 37.32 -25.82
N LEU A 16 30.62 37.68 -25.79
CA LEU A 16 31.52 37.56 -24.66
C LEU A 16 31.21 38.64 -23.62
N ALA A 17 31.18 38.30 -22.33
CA ALA A 17 31.43 39.26 -21.26
C ALA A 17 32.20 38.58 -20.11
N ARG A 18 33.48 38.96 -20.00
CA ARG A 18 34.37 38.70 -18.88
C ARG A 18 34.09 39.71 -17.78
N GLY A 19 34.17 39.29 -16.51
CA GLY A 19 34.17 40.18 -15.35
C GLY A 19 34.92 39.55 -14.18
N LEU A 20 36.20 39.90 -14.05
CA LEU A 20 37.08 39.58 -12.94
C LEU A 20 36.76 40.48 -11.73
N ALA A 21 36.70 39.93 -10.52
CA ALA A 21 36.99 40.70 -9.31
C ALA A 21 37.64 39.81 -8.24
N ARG A 22 38.85 40.23 -7.86
CA ARG A 22 39.71 39.70 -6.80
C ARG A 22 39.29 40.27 -5.44
N GLY A 23 39.59 39.53 -4.37
CA GLY A 23 39.81 40.13 -3.05
C GLY A 23 39.87 39.11 -1.91
N PRO A 24 41.04 38.86 -1.29
CA PRO A 24 41.16 38.10 -0.06
C PRO A 24 41.30 39.06 1.14
N ALA A 25 40.53 38.83 2.20
CA ALA A 25 40.74 39.48 3.50
C ALA A 25 40.95 38.41 4.58
N ARG A 26 42.18 38.37 5.10
CA ARG A 26 42.58 37.69 6.33
C ARG A 26 42.22 38.58 7.53
N GLY A 27 41.81 37.97 8.63
CA GLY A 27 41.80 38.61 9.95
C GLY A 27 41.15 37.73 11.03
N PRO A 28 41.89 37.24 12.03
CA PRO A 28 41.36 36.40 13.12
C PRO A 28 41.02 37.24 14.36
N ALA A 29 39.92 36.92 15.04
CA ALA A 29 39.65 37.41 16.38
C ALA A 29 39.12 36.27 17.28
N ARG A 30 39.88 36.02 18.34
CA ARG A 30 39.58 35.14 19.47
C ARG A 30 38.50 35.75 20.35
N GLY A 31 37.66 34.91 20.97
CA GLY A 31 36.89 35.29 22.17
C GLY A 31 35.69 34.38 22.46
N PRO A 32 35.57 33.75 23.66
CA PRO A 32 34.54 32.77 23.94
C PRO A 32 33.29 33.43 24.53
N ALA A 33 32.15 33.29 23.84
CA ALA A 33 30.85 33.64 24.41
C ALA A 33 30.07 32.36 24.71
N ARG A 34 30.01 32.05 26.01
CA ARG A 34 29.02 31.15 26.60
C ARG A 34 27.63 31.72 26.29
N GLY A 35 26.83 31.00 25.53
CA GLY A 35 25.46 31.36 25.20
C GLY A 35 24.63 30.11 24.99
N LEU A 36 23.85 29.78 26.02
CA LEU A 36 22.86 28.71 26.13
C LEU A 36 22.12 28.41 24.82
N ALA A 37 22.59 27.41 24.07
CA ALA A 37 21.81 26.79 23.01
C ALA A 37 20.79 25.84 23.65
N ARG A 38 19.52 26.26 23.66
CA ARG A 38 18.37 25.37 23.79
C ARG A 38 18.40 24.42 22.59
N GLY A 39 18.98 23.25 22.79
CA GLY A 39 18.99 22.18 21.79
C GLY A 39 17.58 21.65 21.54
N PRO A 40 17.28 21.20 20.31
CA PRO A 40 16.05 20.47 20.04
C PRO A 40 16.04 19.17 20.85
N CYS A 41 14.93 18.94 21.54
CA CYS A 41 14.65 17.75 22.32
C CYS A 41 14.89 16.48 21.51
N PRO A 42 15.66 15.49 22.00
CA PRO A 42 15.75 14.18 21.39
C PRO A 42 14.54 13.37 21.84
N VAL A 43 13.36 13.66 21.27
CA VAL A 43 12.22 12.76 21.39
C VAL A 43 12.29 11.72 20.27
N LEU A 44 12.64 10.51 20.70
CA LEU A 44 12.11 9.26 20.16
C LEU A 44 12.56 8.85 18.74
N ARG A 45 13.88 8.68 18.55
CA ARG A 45 14.42 7.74 17.54
C ARG A 45 14.51 6.33 18.12
N ILE A 46 13.39 5.74 18.50
CA ILE A 46 13.28 4.30 18.79
C ILE A 46 11.99 3.83 18.12
N GLY A 47 12.10 3.22 16.94
CA GLY A 47 10.93 2.64 16.29
C GLY A 47 11.06 2.17 14.83
N VAL A 48 12.06 2.61 14.06
CA VAL A 48 12.11 2.29 12.61
C VAL A 48 13.05 1.12 12.27
N ALA A 49 13.90 0.68 13.21
CA ALA A 49 14.98 -0.27 12.91
C ALA A 49 14.62 -1.76 13.09
N ARG A 50 13.45 -2.12 13.62
CA ARG A 50 13.01 -3.53 13.76
C ARG A 50 11.83 -3.94 12.88
N ARG A 51 11.28 -3.03 12.08
CA ARG A 51 10.22 -3.33 11.09
C ARG A 51 10.79 -4.03 9.83
N GLN A 52 12.11 -4.04 9.62
CA GLN A 52 12.73 -4.50 8.37
C GLN A 52 13.05 -5.99 8.29
N MET A 53 12.98 -6.77 9.38
CA MET A 53 13.44 -8.17 9.33
C MET A 53 12.35 -9.21 9.00
N ILE A 54 11.06 -8.86 9.08
CA ILE A 54 9.93 -9.77 8.79
C ILE A 54 9.21 -9.42 7.47
N VAL A 55 9.55 -8.29 6.84
CA VAL A 55 8.94 -7.84 5.57
C VAL A 55 9.59 -8.48 4.33
N ARG A 56 10.79 -9.06 4.50
CA ARG A 56 11.67 -9.45 3.39
C ARG A 56 11.20 -10.66 2.57
N VAL A 57 10.36 -11.54 3.13
CA VAL A 57 9.87 -12.73 2.38
C VAL A 57 8.65 -12.39 1.52
N VAL A 58 7.83 -11.43 1.95
CA VAL A 58 6.63 -11.00 1.19
C VAL A 58 6.99 -9.96 0.13
N GLU A 59 7.97 -9.09 0.37
CA GLU A 59 8.49 -8.12 -0.63
C GLU A 59 8.98 -8.78 -1.93
N VAL A 60 9.54 -9.98 -1.82
CA VAL A 60 10.07 -10.75 -2.96
C VAL A 60 8.92 -11.28 -3.82
N LYS A 61 7.88 -11.85 -3.22
CA LYS A 61 6.75 -12.41 -3.97
C LYS A 61 5.89 -11.34 -4.68
N MET A 62 5.74 -10.16 -4.07
CA MET A 62 5.05 -9.00 -4.67
C MET A 62 5.80 -8.46 -5.91
N SER A 63 7.11 -8.69 -6.00
CA SER A 63 7.97 -8.25 -7.10
C SER A 63 8.15 -9.31 -8.20
N GLU A 64 7.91 -10.59 -7.89
CA GLU A 64 8.15 -11.72 -8.81
C GLU A 64 6.92 -12.09 -9.66
N GLU A 65 5.70 -11.73 -9.24
CA GLU A 65 4.44 -12.12 -9.91
C GLU A 65 4.04 -11.22 -11.11
N THR A 66 5.03 -10.91 -11.96
CA THR A 66 4.85 -10.32 -13.30
C THR A 66 4.95 -11.37 -14.40
N GLY A 67 4.36 -12.55 -14.17
CA GLY A 67 4.09 -13.57 -15.19
C GLY A 67 2.65 -13.45 -15.75
N PRO A 68 2.40 -13.87 -17.00
CA PRO A 68 1.07 -13.78 -17.62
C PRO A 68 0.04 -14.70 -16.91
N PRO A 69 -1.26 -14.38 -16.94
CA PRO A 69 -2.30 -15.16 -16.29
C PRO A 69 -2.43 -16.53 -16.96
N GLY A 70 -2.23 -17.60 -16.18
CA GLY A 70 -2.53 -18.97 -16.57
C GLY A 70 -4.02 -19.25 -16.41
N ASP A 71 -4.57 -19.94 -17.40
CA ASP A 71 -5.96 -20.33 -17.57
C ASP A 71 -6.57 -21.02 -16.34
N VAL A 72 -7.78 -20.60 -15.97
CA VAL A 72 -8.63 -21.28 -14.97
C VAL A 72 -9.56 -22.23 -15.72
N PRO A 73 -9.54 -23.55 -15.48
CA PRO A 73 -10.55 -24.43 -16.02
C PRO A 73 -11.87 -24.25 -15.25
N ASP A 74 -12.93 -24.10 -16.03
CA ASP A 74 -14.34 -24.09 -15.66
C ASP A 74 -14.79 -25.50 -15.23
N GLU A 75 -15.27 -25.66 -14.00
CA GLU A 75 -15.95 -26.88 -13.55
C GLU A 75 -17.15 -26.54 -12.65
N THR A 76 -18.34 -26.68 -13.22
CA THR A 76 -19.64 -26.96 -12.58
C THR A 76 -20.44 -27.70 -13.67
N PRO A 77 -21.13 -28.84 -13.43
CA PRO A 77 -22.15 -28.98 -12.41
C PRO A 77 -22.35 -30.39 -11.79
N GLY A 78 -23.02 -30.45 -10.63
CA GLY A 78 -23.53 -31.70 -10.07
C GLY A 78 -24.59 -31.46 -9.01
N GLY A 79 -25.86 -31.50 -9.41
CA GLY A 79 -27.01 -31.35 -8.51
C GLY A 79 -27.27 -32.58 -7.64
N LEU A 80 -28.16 -32.43 -6.65
CA LEU A 80 -28.90 -33.48 -5.92
C LEU A 80 -29.90 -32.78 -4.94
N PRO A 81 -30.94 -33.47 -4.43
CA PRO A 81 -32.32 -33.09 -4.74
C PRO A 81 -33.15 -32.61 -3.54
N ALA A 82 -34.32 -32.09 -3.91
CA ALA A 82 -35.43 -31.66 -3.07
C ALA A 82 -35.70 -32.56 -1.85
N ARG A 83 -35.64 -31.98 -0.65
CA ARG A 83 -36.18 -32.58 0.57
C ARG A 83 -37.49 -31.89 0.96
N ARG A 84 -38.55 -32.66 0.71
CA ARG A 84 -39.92 -32.63 1.22
C ARG A 84 -40.10 -31.82 2.52
N ARG A 85 -40.86 -30.73 2.45
CA ARG A 85 -41.46 -30.10 3.63
C ARG A 85 -42.47 -31.07 4.24
N ARG A 86 -42.37 -31.30 5.55
CA ARG A 86 -43.39 -31.97 6.34
C ARG A 86 -43.81 -31.00 7.43
N ASP A 87 -45.10 -30.71 7.42
CA ASP A 87 -45.78 -29.89 8.41
C ASP A 87 -45.58 -30.44 9.82
N ARG A 88 -45.32 -29.53 10.75
CA ARG A 88 -45.66 -29.73 12.16
C ARG A 88 -46.08 -28.40 12.76
N SER A 89 -47.39 -28.18 12.72
CA SER A 89 -48.11 -27.43 13.73
C SER A 89 -47.89 -28.09 15.09
N SER A 90 -47.39 -27.32 16.05
CA SER A 90 -47.79 -27.46 17.45
C SER A 90 -47.31 -26.26 18.25
N SER A 91 -48.27 -25.42 18.61
CA SER A 91 -48.40 -24.72 19.89
C SER A 91 -47.25 -23.83 20.35
N VAL A 92 -47.45 -22.53 20.19
CA VAL A 92 -46.70 -21.46 20.87
C VAL A 92 -47.35 -21.22 22.23
N PRO A 93 -46.65 -21.35 23.37
CA PRO A 93 -47.08 -20.73 24.61
C PRO A 93 -46.69 -19.25 24.57
N SER A 94 -47.68 -18.38 24.73
CA SER A 94 -47.52 -16.95 24.90
C SER A 94 -46.99 -16.68 26.30
N ASP A 95 -45.68 -16.52 26.46
CA ASP A 95 -45.06 -15.82 27.61
C ASP A 95 -43.56 -15.60 27.32
N VAL A 96 -43.22 -14.54 26.58
CA VAL A 96 -41.90 -13.90 26.67
C VAL A 96 -41.99 -12.45 26.21
N THR A 97 -42.55 -11.61 27.07
CA THR A 97 -42.28 -10.17 27.01
C THR A 97 -41.41 -9.83 28.22
N SER A 98 -40.37 -9.04 27.97
CA SER A 98 -39.20 -8.78 28.81
C SER A 98 -38.17 -9.91 28.70
N TRP A 99 -36.91 -9.69 28.33
CA TRP A 99 -36.06 -8.52 28.52
C TRP A 99 -35.42 -8.09 27.20
N VAL A 100 -35.51 -6.80 26.93
CA VAL A 100 -34.71 -6.13 25.91
C VAL A 100 -33.38 -5.78 26.59
N ASP A 101 -32.36 -6.59 26.38
CA ASP A 101 -30.96 -6.21 26.63
C ASP A 101 -30.19 -6.37 25.32
N ASP A 102 -30.38 -5.35 24.49
CA ASP A 102 -29.65 -5.08 23.25
C ASP A 102 -28.28 -4.50 23.64
N SER A 103 -27.27 -5.35 23.90
CA SER A 103 -25.85 -4.93 24.00
C SER A 103 -24.79 -6.05 24.07
N ALA A 104 -25.15 -7.33 24.23
CA ALA A 104 -24.17 -8.37 24.61
C ALA A 104 -23.83 -9.44 23.54
N ASP A 105 -24.19 -9.28 22.26
CA ASP A 105 -23.70 -10.18 21.21
C ASP A 105 -22.39 -9.68 20.56
N ARG A 106 -21.37 -9.43 21.39
CA ARG A 106 -19.95 -9.39 20.96
C ARG A 106 -19.21 -10.69 21.27
N SER A 107 -19.95 -11.72 21.69
CA SER A 107 -19.41 -12.97 22.22
C SER A 107 -19.57 -14.13 21.25
N ARG A 108 -19.28 -13.93 19.97
CA ARG A 108 -18.70 -15.03 19.19
C ARG A 108 -17.22 -15.02 19.51
N PRO A 109 -16.66 -16.07 20.13
CA PRO A 109 -15.22 -16.16 20.22
C PRO A 109 -14.70 -16.25 18.79
N GLY A 110 -14.17 -15.13 18.29
CA GLY A 110 -13.21 -15.17 17.20
C GLY A 110 -12.07 -16.12 17.58
N PRO A 111 -11.16 -16.45 16.65
CA PRO A 111 -9.98 -17.26 16.97
C PRO A 111 -9.37 -16.78 18.29
N ALA A 112 -9.19 -17.66 19.28
CA ALA A 112 -8.73 -17.24 20.60
C ALA A 112 -7.38 -16.51 20.48
N GLY A 113 -7.25 -15.29 21.02
CA GLY A 113 -6.03 -14.48 20.96
C GLY A 113 -6.29 -12.98 21.15
N GLU A 114 -5.26 -12.23 21.51
CA GLU A 114 -5.27 -10.76 21.52
C GLU A 114 -4.92 -10.21 20.12
N VAL A 115 -5.15 -8.91 19.88
CA VAL A 115 -4.86 -8.24 18.59
C VAL A 115 -3.45 -8.51 18.09
N TYR A 116 -2.47 -8.47 19.00
CA TYR A 116 -1.07 -8.74 18.69
C TYR A 116 -0.82 -10.19 18.25
N ASP A 117 -1.55 -11.14 18.83
CA ASP A 117 -1.42 -12.56 18.52
C ASP A 117 -2.06 -12.87 17.15
N TRP A 118 -3.23 -12.31 16.85
CA TRP A 118 -3.82 -12.37 15.51
C TRP A 118 -2.92 -11.74 14.44
N TYR A 119 -2.31 -10.60 14.75
CA TYR A 119 -1.33 -9.97 13.86
C TYR A 119 -0.13 -10.89 13.60
N THR A 120 0.48 -11.44 14.66
CA THR A 120 1.68 -12.28 14.56
C THR A 120 1.40 -13.57 13.78
N ARG A 121 0.29 -14.24 14.09
CA ARG A 121 -0.14 -15.44 13.37
C ARG A 121 -0.54 -15.14 11.93
N GLY A 122 -1.21 -14.02 11.66
CA GLY A 122 -1.56 -13.60 10.31
C GLY A 122 -0.33 -13.33 9.45
N MET A 123 0.68 -12.68 10.03
CA MET A 123 1.97 -12.46 9.38
C MET A 123 2.73 -13.77 9.13
N ALA A 124 2.68 -14.73 10.07
CA ALA A 124 3.27 -16.05 9.86
C ALA A 124 2.60 -16.81 8.71
N LEU A 125 1.26 -16.79 8.64
CA LEU A 125 0.49 -17.38 7.53
C LEU A 125 0.87 -16.78 6.18
N LEU A 126 1.10 -15.45 6.11
CA LEU A 126 1.63 -14.83 4.89
C LEU A 126 3.02 -15.34 4.51
N GLY A 127 3.89 -15.57 5.49
CA GLY A 127 5.20 -16.18 5.27
C GLY A 127 5.13 -17.60 4.73
N HIS A 128 4.10 -18.36 5.11
CA HIS A 128 3.87 -19.73 4.66
C HIS A 128 3.09 -19.83 3.34
N GLY A 129 2.53 -18.73 2.85
CA GLY A 129 1.76 -18.68 1.60
C GLY A 129 0.24 -18.83 1.77
N ASP A 130 -0.24 -18.98 3.01
CA ASP A 130 -1.65 -19.14 3.34
C ASP A 130 -2.37 -17.77 3.42
N ALA A 131 -2.38 -17.05 2.31
CA ALA A 131 -2.86 -15.65 2.27
C ALA A 131 -4.35 -15.51 2.65
N ASN A 132 -5.21 -16.43 2.22
CA ASN A 132 -6.64 -16.38 2.58
C ASN A 132 -6.88 -16.60 4.08
N ALA A 133 -6.11 -17.48 4.72
CA ALA A 133 -6.19 -17.67 6.17
C ALA A 133 -5.67 -16.43 6.92
N ALA A 134 -4.59 -15.83 6.42
CA ALA A 134 -4.07 -14.58 6.95
C ALA A 134 -5.08 -13.43 6.88
N VAL A 135 -5.83 -13.30 5.77
CA VAL A 135 -6.89 -12.28 5.62
C VAL A 135 -7.94 -12.42 6.72
N GLN A 136 -8.43 -13.64 6.98
CA GLN A 136 -9.44 -13.85 8.02
C GLN A 136 -8.93 -13.46 9.41
N LEU A 137 -7.70 -13.87 9.74
CA LEU A 137 -7.13 -13.59 11.04
C LEU A 137 -6.81 -12.10 11.25
N LEU A 138 -6.28 -11.44 10.21
CA LEU A 138 -5.99 -10.00 10.24
C LEU A 138 -7.26 -9.16 10.20
N ALA A 139 -8.36 -9.64 9.62
CA ALA A 139 -9.65 -8.96 9.67
C ALA A 139 -10.17 -8.86 11.12
N HIS A 140 -9.98 -9.91 11.94
CA HIS A 140 -10.28 -9.84 13.38
C HIS A 140 -9.41 -8.81 14.10
N ALA A 141 -8.12 -8.73 13.76
CA ALA A 141 -7.22 -7.71 14.32
C ALA A 141 -7.64 -6.29 13.95
N VAL A 142 -8.05 -6.04 12.70
CA VAL A 142 -8.58 -4.73 12.28
C VAL A 142 -9.92 -4.42 12.96
N ALA A 143 -10.77 -5.42 13.21
CA ALA A 143 -12.05 -5.21 13.88
C ALA A 143 -11.86 -4.78 15.35
N ALA A 144 -10.84 -5.32 16.02
CA ALA A 144 -10.49 -4.93 17.39
C ALA A 144 -9.74 -3.58 17.45
N GLU A 145 -8.87 -3.29 16.48
CA GLU A 145 -8.15 -2.01 16.38
C GLU A 145 -8.35 -1.34 15.01
N PRO A 146 -9.51 -0.70 14.76
CA PRO A 146 -9.83 -0.14 13.45
C PRO A 146 -8.99 1.08 13.07
N ALA A 147 -8.42 1.76 14.07
CA ALA A 147 -7.63 2.98 13.90
C ALA A 147 -6.15 2.70 13.58
N SER A 148 -5.66 1.47 13.76
CA SER A 148 -4.25 1.16 13.61
C SER A 148 -3.86 0.99 12.13
N PRO A 149 -3.05 1.90 11.54
CA PRO A 149 -2.65 1.79 10.14
C PRO A 149 -1.75 0.56 9.92
N SER A 150 -0.96 0.15 10.92
CA SER A 150 -0.04 -0.99 10.81
C SER A 150 -0.77 -2.33 10.68
N VAL A 151 -1.84 -2.54 11.45
CA VAL A 151 -2.64 -3.77 11.37
C VAL A 151 -3.42 -3.81 10.05
N ARG A 152 -3.93 -2.65 9.63
CA ARG A 152 -4.64 -2.51 8.35
C ARG A 152 -3.71 -2.69 7.14
N GLU A 153 -2.47 -2.22 7.21
CA GLU A 153 -1.44 -2.46 6.18
C GLU A 153 -1.17 -3.97 6.03
N ALA A 154 -1.06 -4.70 7.15
CA ALA A 154 -0.90 -6.16 7.10
C ALA A 154 -2.11 -6.85 6.45
N LEU A 155 -3.34 -6.43 6.76
CA LEU A 155 -4.53 -6.93 6.09
C LEU A 155 -4.49 -6.64 4.58
N ALA A 156 -4.11 -5.43 4.16
CA ALA A 156 -4.02 -5.07 2.75
C ALA A 156 -2.99 -5.93 1.99
N ARG A 157 -1.85 -6.22 2.62
CA ARG A 157 -0.83 -7.13 2.09
C ARG A 157 -1.36 -8.55 1.94
N ALA A 158 -2.11 -9.02 2.93
CA ALA A 158 -2.74 -10.33 2.87
C ALA A 158 -3.77 -10.42 1.74
N GLN A 159 -4.63 -9.40 1.62
CA GLN A 159 -5.62 -9.31 0.55
C GLN A 159 -4.98 -9.29 -0.83
N PHE A 160 -3.90 -8.52 -1.01
CA PHE A 160 -3.18 -8.50 -2.28
C PHE A 160 -2.60 -9.87 -2.62
N THR A 161 -1.93 -10.51 -1.66
CA THR A 161 -1.32 -11.85 -1.85
C THR A 161 -2.39 -12.92 -2.10
N ALA A 162 -3.58 -12.74 -1.53
CA ALA A 162 -4.74 -13.61 -1.75
C ALA A 162 -5.45 -13.36 -3.10
N GLY A 163 -4.98 -12.41 -3.93
CA GLY A 163 -5.62 -12.04 -5.19
C GLY A 163 -6.88 -11.19 -5.03
N GLN A 164 -7.20 -10.75 -3.82
CA GLN A 164 -8.36 -9.91 -3.50
C GLN A 164 -8.05 -8.43 -3.78
N TYR A 165 -7.66 -8.11 -5.01
CA TYR A 165 -7.12 -6.79 -5.36
C TYR A 165 -8.10 -5.64 -5.10
N GLY A 166 -9.40 -5.87 -5.30
CA GLY A 166 -10.45 -4.87 -5.01
C GLY A 166 -10.46 -4.44 -3.54
N ALA A 167 -10.49 -5.42 -2.63
CA ALA A 167 -10.44 -5.19 -1.19
C ALA A 167 -9.09 -4.59 -0.75
N ALA A 168 -7.99 -5.05 -1.35
CA ALA A 168 -6.66 -4.48 -1.09
C ALA A 168 -6.60 -3.00 -1.49
N ARG A 169 -7.17 -2.64 -2.66
CA ARG A 169 -7.24 -1.25 -3.13
C ARG A 169 -7.96 -0.36 -2.13
N GLU A 170 -9.13 -0.77 -1.65
CA GLU A 170 -9.91 -0.01 -0.66
C GLU A 170 -9.15 0.13 0.66
N THR A 171 -8.53 -0.94 1.12
CA THR A 171 -7.76 -0.95 2.37
C THR A 171 -6.54 -0.04 2.29
N PHE A 172 -5.80 -0.06 1.18
CA PHE A 172 -4.69 0.88 0.95
C PHE A 172 -5.17 2.32 0.76
N ALA A 173 -6.29 2.54 0.07
CA ALA A 173 -6.86 3.88 -0.10
C ALA A 173 -7.21 4.52 1.27
N TRP A 174 -7.76 3.74 2.19
CA TRP A 174 -8.02 4.20 3.56
C TRP A 174 -6.74 4.65 4.28
N ILE A 175 -5.62 3.95 4.06
CA ILE A 175 -4.33 4.28 4.67
C ILE A 175 -3.77 5.55 4.04
N VAL A 176 -3.81 5.66 2.71
CA VAL A 176 -3.33 6.85 1.96
C VAL A 176 -4.13 8.10 2.33
N ASP A 177 -5.44 7.99 2.55
CA ASP A 177 -6.28 9.11 2.98
C ASP A 177 -5.85 9.70 4.33
N ARG A 178 -5.42 8.84 5.27
CA ARG A 178 -4.95 9.27 6.60
C ARG A 178 -3.47 9.60 6.66
N HIS A 179 -2.69 8.88 5.87
CA HIS A 179 -1.24 8.93 5.84
C HIS A 179 -0.77 9.08 4.38
N PRO A 180 -0.97 10.26 3.76
CA PRO A 180 -0.62 10.46 2.35
C PRO A 180 0.88 10.36 2.08
N THR A 181 1.71 10.48 3.12
CA THR A 181 3.17 10.37 3.09
C THR A 181 3.68 8.94 3.31
N ASP A 182 2.81 7.94 3.39
CA ASP A 182 3.20 6.54 3.47
C ASP A 182 3.53 6.03 2.05
N ASP A 183 4.82 5.86 1.77
CA ASP A 183 5.29 5.41 0.46
C ASP A 183 4.85 3.97 0.13
N TYR A 184 4.77 3.11 1.14
CA TYR A 184 4.36 1.72 0.97
C TYR A 184 2.86 1.61 0.66
N ALA A 185 2.03 2.39 1.34
CA ALA A 185 0.59 2.42 1.07
C ALA A 185 0.29 2.93 -0.36
N GLN A 186 1.03 3.94 -0.81
CA GLN A 186 0.93 4.47 -2.19
C GLN A 186 1.36 3.42 -3.22
N PHE A 187 2.45 2.71 -2.94
CA PHE A 187 2.90 1.60 -3.76
C PHE A 187 1.85 0.46 -3.83
N GLY A 188 1.31 0.04 -2.68
CA GLY A 188 0.29 -1.00 -2.58
C GLY A 188 -1.03 -0.64 -3.28
N LEU A 189 -1.44 0.63 -3.19
CA LEU A 189 -2.61 1.15 -3.90
C LEU A 189 -2.39 1.11 -5.42
N GLY A 190 -1.23 1.57 -5.89
CA GLY A 190 -0.89 1.56 -7.30
C GLY A 190 -0.76 0.16 -7.91
N LEU A 191 -0.19 -0.80 -7.16
CA LEU A 191 -0.15 -2.20 -7.59
C LEU A 191 -1.54 -2.83 -7.65
N SER A 192 -2.37 -2.60 -6.63
CA SER A 192 -3.75 -3.09 -6.60
C SER A 192 -4.56 -2.54 -7.77
N ALA A 193 -4.46 -1.24 -8.05
CA ALA A 193 -5.09 -0.59 -9.20
C ALA A 193 -4.63 -1.21 -10.52
N ARG A 194 -3.32 -1.49 -10.68
CA ARG A 194 -2.78 -2.13 -11.89
C ARG A 194 -3.38 -3.52 -12.11
N LYS A 195 -3.55 -4.31 -11.05
CA LYS A 195 -4.11 -5.67 -11.14
C LYS A 195 -5.60 -5.69 -11.48
N ILE A 196 -6.35 -4.65 -11.09
CA ILE A 196 -7.78 -4.49 -11.44
C ILE A 196 -7.96 -3.92 -12.87
N GLY A 197 -6.89 -3.39 -13.46
CA GLY A 197 -6.91 -2.80 -14.81
C GLY A 197 -7.07 -1.27 -14.83
N ASP A 198 -7.10 -0.61 -13.67
CA ASP A 198 -7.06 0.85 -13.58
C ASP A 198 -5.63 1.36 -13.72
N LEU A 199 -5.16 1.35 -14.98
CA LEU A 199 -3.77 1.67 -15.32
C LEU A 199 -3.45 3.16 -15.11
N ARG A 200 -4.44 4.06 -15.20
CA ARG A 200 -4.23 5.49 -14.93
C ARG A 200 -3.95 5.72 -13.45
N ALA A 201 -4.83 5.25 -12.56
CA ALA A 201 -4.63 5.40 -11.12
C ALA A 201 -3.35 4.68 -10.67
N ALA A 202 -3.05 3.51 -11.27
CA ALA A 202 -1.80 2.80 -10.99
C ALA A 202 -0.56 3.65 -11.26
N VAL A 203 -0.48 4.33 -12.41
CA VAL A 203 0.68 5.18 -12.76
C VAL A 203 0.80 6.37 -11.80
N GLU A 204 -0.32 6.99 -11.42
CA GLU A 204 -0.34 8.14 -10.50
C GLU A 204 0.21 7.75 -9.13
N HIS A 205 -0.34 6.72 -8.49
CA HIS A 205 0.10 6.29 -7.16
C HIS A 205 1.52 5.70 -7.14
N LEU A 206 1.91 4.94 -8.18
CA LEU A 206 3.28 4.44 -8.29
C LEU A 206 4.29 5.56 -8.54
N ALA A 207 3.91 6.62 -9.26
CA ALA A 207 4.78 7.79 -9.45
C ALA A 207 5.01 8.54 -8.14
N LEU A 208 3.97 8.67 -7.30
CA LEU A 208 4.11 9.25 -5.95
C LEU A 208 5.06 8.41 -5.09
N ALA A 209 4.89 7.08 -5.04
CA ALA A 209 5.78 6.20 -4.28
C ALA A 209 7.25 6.34 -4.72
N VAL A 210 7.52 6.38 -6.04
CA VAL A 210 8.87 6.62 -6.59
C VAL A 210 9.41 8.00 -6.23
N ALA A 211 8.56 9.03 -6.24
CA ALA A 211 8.97 10.39 -5.87
C ALA A 211 9.34 10.49 -4.39
N MET A 212 8.64 9.77 -3.52
CA MET A 212 8.92 9.71 -2.07
C MET A 212 10.20 8.92 -1.77
N ARG A 213 10.37 7.76 -2.40
CA ARG A 213 11.49 6.83 -2.16
C ARG A 213 12.14 6.35 -3.47
N PRO A 214 12.95 7.21 -4.12
CA PRO A 214 13.62 6.85 -5.37
C PRO A 214 14.74 5.81 -5.18
N ASP A 215 15.20 5.59 -3.95
CA ASP A 215 16.18 4.57 -3.57
C ASP A 215 15.63 3.14 -3.71
N ILE A 216 14.31 2.98 -3.60
CA ILE A 216 13.63 1.70 -3.68
C ILE A 216 13.44 1.30 -5.15
N ARG A 217 14.35 0.44 -5.64
CA ARG A 217 14.39 0.03 -7.07
C ARG A 217 13.08 -0.57 -7.57
N HIS A 218 12.39 -1.37 -6.76
CA HIS A 218 11.19 -2.08 -7.18
C HIS A 218 10.00 -1.14 -7.42
N TYR A 219 9.96 0.05 -6.79
CA TYR A 219 8.94 1.07 -7.10
C TYR A 219 9.08 1.58 -8.53
N GLY A 220 10.33 1.88 -8.94
CA GLY A 220 10.62 2.31 -10.30
C GLY A 220 10.31 1.23 -11.35
N VAL A 221 10.55 -0.04 -11.03
CA VAL A 221 10.19 -1.17 -11.90
C VAL A 221 8.67 -1.27 -12.07
N ALA A 222 7.91 -1.21 -10.97
CA ALA A 222 6.46 -1.26 -11.00
C ALA A 222 5.85 -0.12 -11.83
N LEU A 223 6.35 1.12 -11.65
CA LEU A 223 5.92 2.28 -12.40
C LEU A 223 6.19 2.14 -13.91
N ARG A 224 7.38 1.67 -14.30
CA ARG A 224 7.68 1.40 -15.72
C ARG A 224 6.74 0.36 -16.31
N GLY A 225 6.47 -0.72 -15.55
CA GLY A 225 5.52 -1.75 -15.96
C GLY A 225 4.09 -1.20 -16.14
N ALA A 226 3.62 -0.36 -15.21
CA ALA A 226 2.30 0.27 -15.29
C ALA A 226 2.20 1.23 -16.50
N ARG A 227 3.22 2.06 -16.74
CA ARG A 227 3.26 2.95 -17.92
C ARG A 227 3.28 2.18 -19.24
N ALA A 228 4.05 1.10 -19.31
CA ALA A 228 4.10 0.24 -20.49
C ALA A 228 2.77 -0.50 -20.72
N ALA A 229 2.04 -0.87 -19.67
CA ALA A 229 0.69 -1.41 -19.80
C ALA A 229 -0.29 -0.33 -20.30
N LEU A 230 -0.24 0.87 -19.73
CA LEU A 230 -1.11 1.99 -20.13
C LEU A 230 -0.90 2.40 -21.59
N ALA A 231 0.34 2.36 -22.08
CA ALA A 231 0.64 2.68 -23.49
C ALA A 231 0.18 1.60 -24.49
N ARG A 232 -0.19 0.41 -24.00
CA ARG A 232 -0.65 -0.72 -24.83
C ARG A 232 -2.17 -0.90 -24.80
N ALA A 233 -2.85 -0.24 -23.86
CA ALA A 233 -4.30 -0.24 -23.73
C ALA A 233 -4.91 0.82 -24.65
#